data_AF-A0A382LI93-F1
#
_entry.id   AF-A0A382LI93-F1
#
_cell.length_a   1.000
_cell.length_b   1.000
_cell.length_c   1.000
_cell.angle_alpha   90.00
_cell.angle_beta   90.00
_cell.angle_gamma   90.00
#
_symmetry.space_group_name_H-M   'P 1'
#
loop_
_entity.id
_entity.type
_entity.pdbx_description
1 polymer ?
#
loop_
_entity_poly.entity_id
_entity_poly.type
_entity_poly.pdbx_seq_one_letter_code
_entity_poly.pdbx_strand_id
1 'polypeptide(L)'
;MPKDENSQEVARMFLFGCFTGLSLGNLETLTYKQIEDDTVKFFRTKTKTWHHVPLNETALSLIGDTFDCDPNGRIFNTPSRRYSQTLLEKWGKQAGIKKHVHMHLSRHTFATLNLSSGADLYTVSKLIGHKKLATTQIYAKVIDSAKRKAVDALPQLKL
;
A
#
# COMPACT_ATOMS: atom_id res chain seq x y z
N MET A 1 2.03 20.46 -2.63
CA MET A 1 1.18 19.56 -3.45
C MET A 1 1.83 19.33 -4.81
N PRO A 2 1.61 18.16 -5.45
CA PRO A 2 2.10 17.84 -6.80
C PRO A 2 1.67 18.90 -7.81
N LYS A 3 2.55 19.31 -8.71
CA LYS A 3 2.30 20.40 -9.67
C LYS A 3 2.62 20.00 -11.10
N ASP A 4 3.76 19.34 -11.29
CA ASP A 4 4.21 18.81 -12.58
C ASP A 4 3.88 17.31 -12.72
N GLU A 5 3.92 16.82 -13.96
CA GLU A 5 3.60 15.44 -14.32
C GLU A 5 4.42 14.40 -13.52
N ASN A 6 5.74 14.59 -13.42
CA ASN A 6 6.60 13.69 -12.65
C ASN A 6 6.16 13.62 -11.17
N SER A 7 5.83 14.78 -10.60
CA SER A 7 5.35 14.85 -9.23
C SER A 7 3.97 14.20 -9.04
N GLN A 8 3.09 14.29 -10.04
CA GLN A 8 1.80 13.61 -10.03
C GLN A 8 1.97 12.09 -10.10
N GLU A 9 2.87 11.59 -10.94
CA GLU A 9 3.21 10.17 -11.02
C GLU A 9 3.75 9.60 -9.71
N VAL A 10 4.62 10.33 -9.03
CA VAL A 10 5.14 9.94 -7.71
C VAL A 10 4.01 9.84 -6.68
N ALA A 11 3.08 10.80 -6.68
CA ALA A 11 1.92 10.78 -5.80
C ALA A 11 0.98 9.61 -6.13
N ARG A 12 0.71 9.37 -7.41
CA ARG A 12 -0.14 8.28 -7.91
C ARG A 12 0.41 6.92 -7.48
N MET A 13 1.70 6.67 -7.69
CA MET A 13 2.38 5.44 -7.26
C MET A 13 2.39 5.27 -5.73
N PHE A 14 2.65 6.35 -4.97
CA PHE A 14 2.66 6.29 -3.51
C PHE A 14 1.26 5.96 -2.94
N LEU A 15 0.21 6.62 -3.46
CA LEU A 15 -1.17 6.36 -3.07
C LEU A 15 -1.58 4.94 -3.45
N PHE A 16 -1.23 4.47 -4.65
CA PHE A 16 -1.50 3.09 -5.04
C PHE A 16 -0.86 2.09 -4.08
N GLY A 17 0.39 2.35 -3.63
CA GLY A 17 1.03 1.58 -2.57
C GLY A 17 0.27 1.56 -1.24
N CYS A 18 -0.39 2.67 -0.87
CA CYS A 18 -1.22 2.76 0.33
C CYS A 18 -2.50 1.91 0.26
N PHE A 19 -3.00 1.64 -0.95
CA PHE A 19 -4.21 0.84 -1.18
C PHE A 19 -3.95 -0.61 -1.56
N THR A 20 -2.69 -0.99 -1.80
CA THR A 20 -2.32 -2.35 -2.26
C THR A 20 -1.26 -3.05 -1.41
N GLY A 21 -0.44 -2.30 -0.65
CA GLY A 21 0.63 -2.89 0.14
C GLY A 21 1.79 -3.48 -0.68
N LEU A 22 1.85 -3.20 -1.98
CA LEU A 22 2.93 -3.61 -2.88
C LEU A 22 4.28 -3.09 -2.37
N SER A 23 5.35 -3.84 -2.64
CA SER A 23 6.71 -3.37 -2.32
C SER A 23 7.18 -2.34 -3.34
N LEU A 24 8.13 -1.47 -2.97
CA LEU A 24 8.66 -0.46 -3.91
C LEU A 24 9.17 -1.09 -5.22
N GLY A 25 9.88 -2.22 -5.13
CA GLY A 25 10.36 -2.91 -6.32
C GLY A 25 9.23 -3.36 -7.24
N ASN A 26 8.13 -3.88 -6.67
CA ASN A 26 6.97 -4.28 -7.47
C ASN A 26 6.22 -3.08 -8.04
N LEU A 27 6.08 -2.00 -7.26
CA LEU A 27 5.43 -0.77 -7.73
C LEU A 27 6.16 -0.18 -8.93
N GLU A 28 7.50 -0.15 -8.86
CA GLU A 28 8.31 0.35 -9.96
C GLU A 28 8.13 -0.51 -11.21
N THR A 29 8.22 -1.83 -11.11
CA THR A 29 8.15 -2.71 -12.28
C THR A 29 6.73 -3.11 -12.67
N LEU A 30 5.69 -2.48 -12.12
CA LEU A 30 4.31 -2.87 -12.34
C LEU A 30 3.89 -2.53 -13.78
N THR A 31 3.36 -3.52 -14.49
CA THR A 31 2.87 -3.38 -15.87
C THR A 31 1.38 -3.71 -15.97
N TYR A 32 0.73 -3.25 -17.04
CA TYR A 32 -0.71 -3.49 -17.25
C TYR A 32 -1.06 -4.98 -17.42
N LYS A 33 -0.17 -5.80 -17.97
CA LYS A 33 -0.31 -7.26 -18.06
C LYS A 33 -0.46 -7.96 -16.70
N GLN A 34 -0.04 -7.30 -15.63
CA GLN A 34 -0.18 -7.82 -14.26
C GLN A 34 -1.54 -7.48 -13.64
N ILE A 35 -2.36 -6.69 -14.32
CA ILE A 35 -3.73 -6.38 -13.90
C ILE A 35 -4.65 -7.34 -14.67
N GLU A 36 -5.42 -8.12 -13.92
CA GLU A 36 -6.45 -9.00 -14.47
C GLU A 36 -7.74 -8.73 -13.70
N ASP A 37 -8.73 -8.21 -14.41
CA ASP A 37 -9.97 -7.65 -13.85
C ASP A 37 -9.68 -6.62 -12.75
N ASP A 38 -9.98 -6.96 -11.50
CA ASP A 38 -9.79 -6.13 -10.32
C ASP A 38 -8.57 -6.55 -9.49
N THR A 39 -7.66 -7.36 -10.02
CA THR A 39 -6.61 -8.00 -9.22
C THR A 39 -5.22 -7.79 -9.81
N VAL A 40 -4.28 -7.36 -8.96
CA VAL A 40 -2.84 -7.37 -9.32
C VAL A 40 -2.27 -8.76 -9.07
N LYS A 41 -1.65 -9.34 -10.11
CA LYS A 41 -0.97 -10.63 -10.05
C LYS A 41 0.53 -10.45 -10.28
N PHE A 42 1.35 -10.93 -9.35
CA PHE A 42 2.80 -10.92 -9.53
C PHE A 42 3.47 -12.13 -8.89
N PHE A 43 4.50 -12.63 -9.56
CA PHE A 43 5.34 -13.69 -9.01
C PHE A 43 6.45 -13.09 -8.16
N ARG A 44 6.57 -13.55 -6.93
CA ARG A 44 7.60 -13.06 -6.02
C ARG A 44 8.78 -14.02 -5.98
N THR A 45 9.88 -13.66 -6.63
CA THR A 45 11.10 -14.49 -6.73
C THR A 45 11.68 -14.88 -5.37
N LYS A 46 11.68 -13.95 -4.39
CA LYS A 46 12.23 -14.20 -3.04
C LYS A 46 11.50 -15.33 -2.30
N THR A 47 10.21 -15.52 -2.55
CA THR A 47 9.39 -16.56 -1.90
C THR A 47 8.95 -17.67 -2.84
N LYS A 48 9.20 -17.52 -4.16
CA LYS A 48 8.74 -18.41 -5.23
C LYS A 48 7.24 -18.67 -5.19
N THR A 49 6.45 -17.61 -4.97
CA THR A 49 4.99 -17.69 -4.84
C THR A 49 4.30 -16.65 -5.68
N TRP A 50 3.16 -17.02 -6.27
CA TRP A 50 2.21 -16.06 -6.83
C TRP A 50 1.54 -15.29 -5.71
N HIS A 51 1.40 -13.99 -5.91
CA HIS A 51 0.66 -13.10 -5.03
C HIS A 51 -0.44 -12.43 -5.83
N HIS A 52 -1.62 -12.39 -5.21
CA HIS A 52 -2.83 -11.78 -5.73
C HIS A 52 -3.25 -10.71 -4.73
N VAL A 53 -3.44 -9.50 -5.21
CA VAL A 53 -3.90 -8.36 -4.40
C VAL A 53 -5.14 -7.79 -5.08
N PRO A 54 -6.33 -7.96 -4.50
CA PRO A 54 -7.54 -7.31 -4.99
C PRO A 54 -7.40 -5.79 -4.90
N LEU A 55 -7.91 -5.10 -5.92
CA LEU A 55 -7.91 -3.65 -6.04
C LEU A 55 -9.31 -3.13 -5.71
N ASN A 56 -9.36 -2.15 -4.81
CA ASN A 56 -10.60 -1.40 -4.60
C ASN A 56 -10.77 -0.33 -5.69
N GLU A 57 -11.93 0.32 -5.72
CA GLU A 57 -12.25 1.40 -6.66
C GLU A 57 -11.18 2.50 -6.72
N THR A 58 -10.64 2.89 -5.55
CA THR A 58 -9.57 3.89 -5.49
C THR A 58 -8.30 3.40 -6.18
N ALA A 59 -7.87 2.17 -5.94
CA ALA A 59 -6.68 1.62 -6.57
C ALA A 59 -6.87 1.45 -8.09
N LEU A 60 -8.06 1.05 -8.54
CA LEU A 60 -8.43 0.98 -9.96
C LEU A 60 -8.39 2.37 -10.62
N SER A 61 -8.88 3.40 -9.95
CA SER A 61 -8.81 4.78 -10.48
C SER A 61 -7.37 5.29 -10.64
N LEU A 62 -6.42 4.77 -9.86
CA LEU A 62 -5.02 5.20 -9.87
C LEU A 62 -4.21 4.53 -10.98
N ILE A 63 -4.59 3.35 -11.45
CA ILE A 63 -3.89 2.69 -12.57
C ILE A 63 -4.24 3.34 -13.92
N GLY A 64 -5.39 4.00 -14.03
CA GLY A 64 -5.84 4.65 -15.27
C GLY A 64 -6.60 3.68 -16.18
N ASP A 65 -6.77 4.07 -17.45
CA ASP A 65 -7.45 3.24 -18.44
C ASP A 65 -6.59 2.01 -18.81
N THR A 66 -7.18 0.83 -18.68
CA THR A 66 -6.55 -0.45 -18.99
C THR A 66 -6.99 -1.01 -20.35
N PHE A 67 -7.98 -0.41 -21.02
CA PHE A 67 -8.53 -0.92 -22.28
C PHE A 67 -7.61 -0.63 -23.48
N ASP A 68 -7.06 0.57 -23.58
CA ASP A 68 -6.17 1.02 -24.67
C ASP A 68 -4.74 1.26 -24.16
N CYS A 69 -4.15 0.24 -23.52
CA CYS A 69 -2.80 0.30 -22.98
C CYS A 69 -1.89 -0.76 -23.60
N ASP A 70 -0.58 -0.48 -23.65
CA ASP A 70 0.41 -1.54 -23.92
C ASP A 70 0.47 -2.47 -22.69
N PRO A 71 0.16 -3.78 -22.84
CA PRO A 71 0.23 -4.72 -21.72
C PRO A 71 1.61 -4.75 -21.03
N ASN A 72 2.70 -4.49 -21.76
CA ASN A 72 4.05 -4.46 -21.19
C ASN A 72 4.46 -3.06 -20.70
N GLY A 73 3.62 -2.05 -20.93
CA GLY A 73 3.81 -0.69 -20.45
C GLY A 73 3.78 -0.63 -18.93
N ARG A 74 4.67 0.18 -18.35
CA ARG A 74 4.68 0.44 -16.90
C ARG A 74 3.48 1.30 -16.54
N ILE A 75 2.80 0.93 -15.46
CA ILE A 75 1.66 1.70 -14.94
C ILE A 75 2.15 3.06 -14.41
N PHE A 76 3.26 3.08 -13.69
CA PHE A 76 3.83 4.30 -13.10
C PHE A 76 5.19 4.63 -13.72
N ASN A 77 5.30 5.82 -14.29
CA ASN A 77 6.54 6.31 -14.90
C ASN A 77 7.14 7.39 -14.00
N THR A 78 7.67 6.97 -12.86
CA THR A 78 8.26 7.91 -11.89
C THR A 78 9.69 8.29 -12.25
N PRO A 79 10.14 9.50 -11.89
CA PRO A 79 11.54 9.90 -11.94
C PRO A 79 12.41 9.05 -10.99
N SER A 80 13.72 9.35 -10.97
CA SER A 80 14.67 8.62 -10.13
C SER A 80 14.22 8.48 -8.67
N ARG A 81 14.51 7.33 -8.04
CA ARG A 81 14.17 7.06 -6.63
C ARG A 81 14.56 8.19 -5.68
N ARG A 82 15.73 8.80 -5.90
CA ARG A 82 16.23 9.92 -5.10
C ARG A 82 15.33 11.14 -5.21
N TYR A 83 14.95 11.51 -6.43
CA TYR A 83 14.07 12.66 -6.65
C TYR A 83 12.65 12.40 -6.10
N SER A 84 12.10 11.21 -6.37
CA SER A 84 10.81 10.77 -5.80
C SER A 84 10.82 10.82 -4.27
N GLN A 85 11.92 10.40 -3.62
CA GLN A 85 12.08 10.49 -2.18
C GLN A 85 12.13 11.94 -1.67
N THR A 86 12.84 12.84 -2.37
CA THR A 86 12.88 14.27 -2.05
C THR A 86 11.48 14.90 -2.11
N LEU A 87 10.67 14.52 -3.10
CA LEU A 87 9.28 14.99 -3.21
C LEU A 87 8.43 14.53 -2.03
N LEU A 88 8.49 13.24 -1.67
CA LEU A 88 7.75 12.69 -0.54
C LEU A 88 8.12 13.36 0.79
N GLU A 89 9.40 13.59 1.06
CA GLU A 89 9.85 14.29 2.26
C GLU A 89 9.35 15.73 2.30
N LYS A 90 9.40 16.42 1.15
CA LYS A 90 8.90 17.80 1.03
C LYS A 90 7.40 17.84 1.33
N TRP A 91 6.60 16.94 0.75
CA TRP A 91 5.16 16.90 1.02
C TRP A 91 4.84 16.49 2.44
N GLY A 92 5.58 15.54 3.02
CA GLY A 92 5.46 15.17 4.42
C GLY A 92 5.66 16.37 5.35
N LYS A 93 6.72 17.15 5.13
CA LYS A 93 6.99 18.38 5.88
C LYS A 93 5.88 19.42 5.70
N GLN A 94 5.43 19.64 4.46
CA GLN A 94 4.33 20.57 4.14
C GLN A 94 3.01 20.18 4.81
N ALA A 95 2.75 18.87 4.96
CA ALA A 95 1.57 18.35 5.63
C ALA A 95 1.71 18.27 7.16
N GLY A 96 2.82 18.75 7.74
CA GLY A 96 3.06 18.70 9.18
C GLY A 96 3.33 17.28 9.72
N ILE A 97 3.67 16.32 8.85
CA ILE A 97 3.95 14.94 9.24
C ILE A 97 5.34 14.88 9.88
N LYS A 98 5.39 14.58 11.18
CA LYS A 98 6.65 14.50 11.95
C LYS A 98 7.50 13.27 11.64
N LYS A 99 6.88 12.18 11.17
CA LYS A 99 7.58 10.95 10.76
C LYS A 99 8.23 11.13 9.39
N HIS A 100 9.34 10.42 9.17
CA HIS A 100 9.97 10.39 7.86
C HIS A 100 9.03 9.73 6.83
N VAL A 101 8.75 10.45 5.74
CA VAL A 101 7.89 9.98 4.65
C VAL A 101 8.78 9.45 3.54
N HIS A 102 8.66 8.17 3.26
CA HIS A 102 9.40 7.48 2.19
C HIS A 102 8.49 6.49 1.47
N MET A 103 8.90 6.00 0.30
CA MET A 103 8.07 5.10 -0.51
C MET A 103 7.56 3.86 0.25
N HIS A 104 8.40 3.23 1.08
CA HIS A 104 8.00 2.04 1.85
C HIS A 104 6.92 2.31 2.92
N LEU A 105 6.66 3.58 3.24
CA LEU A 105 5.65 3.98 4.21
C LEU A 105 4.24 3.73 3.67
N SER A 106 4.07 3.74 2.34
CA SER A 106 2.81 3.40 1.69
C SER A 106 2.34 1.98 2.08
N ARG A 107 3.25 1.01 2.02
CA ARG A 107 3.01 -0.37 2.44
C ARG A 107 2.71 -0.51 3.94
N HIS A 108 3.41 0.24 4.80
CA HIS A 108 3.09 0.29 6.22
C HIS A 108 1.71 0.90 6.48
N THR A 109 1.34 1.89 5.69
CA THR A 109 0.03 2.54 5.74
C THR A 109 -1.07 1.55 5.35
N PHE A 110 -0.91 0.81 4.24
CA PHE A 110 -1.84 -0.24 3.85
C PHE A 110 -2.07 -1.27 4.96
N ALA A 111 -1.00 -1.80 5.55
CA ALA A 111 -1.09 -2.80 6.60
C ALA A 111 -1.80 -2.25 7.84
N THR A 112 -1.46 -1.01 8.25
CA THR A 112 -2.07 -0.35 9.41
C THR A 112 -3.56 -0.07 9.18
N LEU A 113 -3.94 0.40 7.97
CA LEU A 113 -5.33 0.69 7.61
C LEU A 113 -6.18 -0.58 7.62
N ASN A 114 -5.69 -1.67 7.02
CA ASN A 114 -6.43 -2.95 7.00
C ASN A 114 -6.63 -3.50 8.43
N LEU A 115 -5.57 -3.53 9.25
CA LEU A 115 -5.68 -3.97 10.65
C LEU A 115 -6.64 -3.08 11.45
N SER A 116 -6.60 -1.76 11.25
CA SER A 116 -7.51 -0.82 11.92
C SER A 116 -8.96 -0.98 11.47
N SER A 117 -9.17 -1.51 10.25
CA SER A 117 -10.49 -1.80 9.68
C SER A 117 -11.01 -3.19 10.06
N GLY A 118 -10.30 -3.91 10.93
CA GLY A 118 -10.73 -5.21 11.47
C GLY A 118 -10.19 -6.43 10.71
N ALA A 119 -9.37 -6.25 9.67
CA ALA A 119 -8.70 -7.39 9.05
C ALA A 119 -7.74 -8.05 10.06
N ASP A 120 -7.68 -9.38 10.04
CA ASP A 120 -6.78 -10.12 10.92
C ASP A 120 -5.32 -10.05 10.42
N LEU A 121 -4.39 -10.35 11.33
CA LEU A 121 -2.95 -10.27 11.06
C LEU A 121 -2.50 -11.22 9.95
N TYR A 122 -3.11 -12.40 9.84
CA TYR A 122 -2.77 -13.38 8.83
C TYR A 122 -3.19 -12.88 7.44
N THR A 123 -4.42 -12.38 7.30
CA THR A 123 -4.93 -11.79 6.06
C THR A 123 -4.01 -10.65 5.57
N VAL A 124 -3.68 -9.71 6.45
CA VAL A 124 -2.77 -8.61 6.11
C VAL A 124 -1.38 -9.11 5.74
N SER A 125 -0.86 -10.11 6.45
CA SER A 125 0.42 -10.75 6.16
C SER A 125 0.44 -11.39 4.77
N LYS A 126 -0.67 -11.96 4.30
CA LYS A 126 -0.78 -12.57 2.96
C LYS A 126 -0.88 -11.53 1.87
N LEU A 127 -1.68 -10.47 2.06
CA LEU A 127 -1.84 -9.37 1.11
C LEU A 127 -0.49 -8.69 0.82
N ILE A 128 0.29 -8.37 1.85
CA ILE A 128 1.61 -7.77 1.66
C ILE A 128 2.68 -8.81 1.27
N GLY A 129 2.40 -10.10 1.44
CA GLY A 129 3.30 -11.19 1.06
C GLY A 129 4.46 -11.41 2.03
N HIS A 130 4.25 -11.33 3.34
CA HIS A 130 5.25 -11.73 4.33
C HIS A 130 5.30 -13.26 4.47
N LYS A 131 6.51 -13.83 4.42
CA LYS A 131 6.73 -15.28 4.59
C LYS A 131 6.53 -15.71 6.05
N LYS A 132 6.93 -14.86 7.00
CA LYS A 132 6.82 -15.10 8.44
C LYS A 132 5.84 -14.09 9.02
N LEU A 133 4.89 -14.57 9.81
CA LEU A 133 3.93 -13.71 10.52
C LEU A 133 4.64 -12.73 11.47
N ALA A 134 5.79 -13.13 12.03
CA ALA A 134 6.65 -12.29 12.87
C ALA A 134 7.04 -10.96 12.19
N THR A 135 7.19 -10.92 10.86
CA THR A 135 7.47 -9.66 10.15
C THR A 135 6.26 -8.71 10.16
N THR A 136 5.05 -9.25 10.24
CA THR A 136 3.80 -8.48 10.32
C THR A 136 3.48 -8.06 11.76
N GLN A 137 4.07 -8.72 12.77
CA GLN A 137 3.92 -8.35 14.19
C GLN A 137 4.48 -6.95 14.52
N ILE A 138 5.25 -6.32 13.63
CA ILE A 138 5.64 -4.91 13.79
C ILE A 138 4.43 -3.97 13.90
N TYR A 139 3.25 -4.40 13.42
CA TYR A 139 1.99 -3.66 13.54
C TYR A 139 1.16 -4.04 14.78
N ALA A 140 1.71 -4.82 15.72
CA ALA A 140 0.98 -5.31 16.89
C ALA A 140 0.35 -4.19 17.73
N LYS A 141 0.96 -3.00 17.80
CA LYS A 141 0.38 -1.84 18.49
C LYS A 141 -1.01 -1.45 17.98
N VAL A 142 -1.26 -1.61 16.68
CA VAL A 142 -2.56 -1.36 16.05
C VAL A 142 -3.59 -2.38 16.54
N ILE A 143 -3.17 -3.65 16.63
CA ILE A 143 -4.00 -4.76 17.13
C ILE A 143 -4.37 -4.52 18.60
N ASP A 144 -3.43 -4.07 19.42
CA ASP A 144 -3.68 -3.81 20.85
C ASP A 144 -4.70 -2.68 21.04
N SER A 145 -4.62 -1.62 20.23
CA SER A 145 -5.63 -0.55 20.22
C SER A 145 -7.01 -1.07 19.79
N ALA A 146 -7.05 -1.93 18.76
CA ALA A 146 -8.30 -2.54 18.29
C ALA A 146 -8.91 -3.46 19.35
N LYS A 147 -8.11 -4.28 20.03
CA LYS A 147 -8.55 -5.11 21.17
C LYS A 147 -9.16 -4.28 22.28
N ARG A 148 -8.52 -3.16 22.63
CA ARG A 148 -9.04 -2.25 23.67
C ARG A 148 -10.42 -1.72 23.28
N LYS A 149 -10.57 -1.21 22.06
CA LYS A 149 -11.86 -0.74 21.53
C LYS A 149 -12.93 -1.83 21.56
N ALA A 150 -12.57 -3.07 21.19
CA ALA A 150 -13.50 -4.19 21.20
C ALA A 150 -14.01 -4.53 22.61
N VAL A 151 -13.12 -4.49 23.62
CA VAL A 151 -13.51 -4.68 25.03
C VAL A 151 -14.36 -3.51 25.54
N ASP A 152 -13.99 -2.28 25.20
CA ASP A 152 -14.72 -1.08 25.63
C ASP A 152 -16.13 -0.98 24.99
N ALA A 153 -16.37 -1.67 23.87
CA ALA A 153 -17.67 -1.73 23.20
C ALA A 153 -18.63 -2.75 23.83
N LEU A 154 -18.19 -3.55 24.80
CA LEU A 154 -19.07 -4.47 25.52
C LEU A 154 -20.11 -3.69 26.35
N PRO A 155 -21.34 -4.23 26.54
CA PRO A 155 -22.37 -3.56 27.32
C PRO A 155 -21.90 -3.25 28.74
N GLN A 156 -22.10 -2.00 29.17
CA GLN A 156 -21.88 -1.63 30.57
C GLN A 156 -23.15 -1.90 31.38
N LEU A 157 -23.08 -2.87 32.28
CA LEU A 157 -24.16 -3.16 33.21
C LEU A 157 -24.06 -2.19 34.40
N LYS A 158 -25.15 -1.47 34.71
CA LYS A 158 -25.32 -0.79 35.99
C LYS A 158 -25.98 -1.79 36.94
N LEU A 159 -25.21 -2.30 37.90
CA LEU A 159 -25.70 -3.09 39.04
C LEU A 159 -26.13 -2.15 40.16
#